data_AF-A0A923KTE9-F1
#
_entry.id   AF-A0A923KTE9-F1
#
_cell.length_a   1.000
_cell.length_b   1.000
_cell.length_c   1.000
_cell.angle_alpha   90.00
_cell.angle_beta   90.00
_cell.angle_gamma   90.00
#
_symmetry.space_group_name_H-M   'P 1'
#
loop_
_entity.id
_entity.type
_entity.pdbx_description
1 polymer ?
#
loop_
_entity_poly.entity_id
_entity_poly.type
_entity_poly.pdbx_seq_one_letter_code
_entity_poly.pdbx_strand_id
1 'polypeptide(L)'
;MKVLGNILWVILGGLIMALGWILAGVICCITIIGIPLGIQAFKMAQLVFWPFGKTVDYSKMGTGSVLLNILWLLIFGWGLALGSAILGLVYCITIIGIPFGLQWFKFAKLALLPFGAEIIDTR
;
A
#
# COMPACT_ATOMS: atom_id res chain seq x y z
N MET A 1 2.82 20.22 5.11
CA MET A 1 2.89 20.09 3.63
C MET A 1 2.17 18.82 3.13
N LYS A 2 0.93 18.56 3.57
CA LYS A 2 0.21 17.32 3.25
C LYS A 2 -0.41 17.38 1.84
N VAL A 3 -0.95 18.55 1.45
CA VAL A 3 -1.65 18.77 0.18
C VAL A 3 -0.70 18.76 -1.02
N LEU A 4 0.41 19.53 -0.97
CA LEU A 4 1.35 19.64 -2.09
C LEU A 4 2.01 18.28 -2.43
N GLY A 5 2.43 17.54 -1.40
CA GLY A 5 2.99 16.20 -1.57
C GLY A 5 1.98 15.21 -2.16
N ASN A 6 0.73 15.24 -1.70
CA ASN A 6 -0.33 14.39 -2.25
C ASN A 6 -0.62 14.72 -3.72
N ILE A 7 -0.64 16.01 -4.10
CA ILE A 7 -0.84 16.42 -5.51
C ILE A 7 0.31 15.89 -6.39
N LEU A 8 1.55 16.13 -5.97
CA LEU A 8 2.73 15.62 -6.70
C LEU A 8 2.71 14.09 -6.79
N TRP A 9 2.34 13.39 -5.73
CA TRP A 9 2.25 11.93 -5.70
C TRP A 9 1.26 11.37 -6.70
N VAL A 10 0.06 11.95 -6.79
CA VAL A 10 -0.96 11.52 -7.75
C VAL A 10 -0.42 11.61 -9.18
N ILE A 11 0.31 12.70 -9.50
CA ILE A 11 0.91 12.93 -10.83
C ILE A 11 2.08 11.97 -11.09
N LEU A 12 2.90 11.67 -10.07
CA LEU A 12 4.07 10.78 -10.16
C LEU A 12 3.70 9.28 -10.18
N GLY A 13 2.43 8.92 -10.38
CA GLY A 13 2.01 7.52 -10.53
C GLY A 13 1.44 6.89 -9.27
N GLY A 14 1.22 7.68 -8.20
CA GLY A 14 0.44 7.26 -7.04
C GLY A 14 -0.97 6.79 -7.40
N LEU A 15 -1.58 7.38 -8.43
CA LEU A 15 -2.87 6.97 -8.98
C LEU A 15 -2.83 5.53 -9.53
N ILE A 16 -1.78 5.19 -10.27
CA ILE A 16 -1.62 3.86 -10.89
C ILE A 16 -1.49 2.80 -9.80
N MET A 17 -0.72 3.10 -8.76
CA MET A 17 -0.58 2.18 -7.63
C MET A 17 -1.91 2.01 -6.87
N ALA A 18 -2.64 3.11 -6.61
CA ALA A 18 -3.93 3.04 -5.96
C ALA A 18 -4.93 2.20 -6.77
N LEU A 19 -4.93 2.33 -8.09
CA LEU A 19 -5.71 1.49 -9.00
C LEU A 19 -5.30 0.01 -8.92
N GLY A 20 -3.99 -0.28 -8.80
CA GLY A 20 -3.50 -1.65 -8.58
C GLY A 20 -4.04 -2.28 -7.30
N TRP A 21 -4.10 -1.52 -6.20
CA TRP A 21 -4.71 -1.97 -4.95
C TRP A 21 -6.23 -2.13 -5.05
N ILE A 22 -6.93 -1.24 -5.75
CA ILE A 22 -8.37 -1.37 -6.01
C ILE A 22 -8.64 -2.63 -6.84
N LEU A 23 -7.86 -2.87 -7.91
CA LEU A 23 -8.01 -4.03 -8.77
C LEU A 23 -7.80 -5.33 -7.98
N ALA A 24 -6.71 -5.41 -7.20
CA ALA A 24 -6.48 -6.55 -6.31
C ALA A 24 -7.65 -6.75 -5.32
N GLY A 25 -8.18 -5.65 -4.77
CA GLY A 25 -9.34 -5.69 -3.88
C GLY A 25 -10.60 -6.23 -4.57
N VAL A 26 -10.91 -5.75 -5.77
CA VAL A 26 -12.05 -6.23 -6.58
C VAL A 26 -11.90 -7.72 -6.89
N ILE A 27 -10.72 -8.17 -7.31
CA ILE A 27 -10.48 -9.59 -7.63
C ILE A 27 -10.65 -10.46 -6.37
N CYS A 28 -10.13 -10.03 -5.22
CA CYS A 28 -10.35 -10.73 -3.95
C CYS A 28 -11.84 -10.82 -3.60
N CYS A 29 -12.62 -9.76 -3.85
CA CYS A 29 -14.06 -9.73 -3.60
C CYS A 29 -14.91 -10.64 -4.52
N ILE A 30 -14.37 -11.13 -5.63
CA ILE A 30 -15.07 -12.13 -6.47
C ILE A 30 -15.24 -13.46 -5.72
N THR A 31 -14.33 -13.76 -4.80
CA THR A 31 -14.40 -14.96 -3.97
C THR A 31 -15.03 -14.64 -2.61
N ILE A 32 -15.99 -15.45 -2.15
CA ILE A 32 -16.62 -15.27 -0.83
C ILE A 32 -15.56 -15.26 0.29
N ILE A 33 -14.52 -16.09 0.17
CA ILE A 33 -13.43 -16.21 1.13
C ILE A 33 -12.51 -14.97 1.10
N GLY A 34 -12.36 -14.32 -0.06
CA GLY A 34 -11.47 -13.18 -0.27
C GLY A 34 -12.09 -11.81 0.04
N ILE A 35 -13.40 -11.72 0.32
CA ILE A 35 -14.06 -10.47 0.75
C ILE A 35 -13.30 -9.74 1.88
N PRO A 36 -12.91 -10.39 3.00
CA PRO A 36 -12.12 -9.71 4.04
C PRO A 36 -10.77 -9.20 3.54
N LEU A 37 -10.14 -9.91 2.59
CA LEU A 37 -8.88 -9.48 1.98
C LEU A 37 -9.10 -8.24 1.10
N GLY A 38 -10.17 -8.25 0.31
CA GLY A 38 -10.52 -7.14 -0.60
C GLY A 38 -10.85 -5.86 0.14
N ILE A 39 -11.61 -5.94 1.25
CA ILE A 39 -11.90 -4.78 2.11
C ILE A 39 -10.61 -4.14 2.64
N GLN A 40 -9.63 -4.94 3.06
CA GLN A 40 -8.34 -4.41 3.52
C GLN A 40 -7.55 -3.78 2.37
N ALA A 41 -7.56 -4.40 1.18
CA ALA A 41 -6.93 -3.83 -0.02
C ALA A 41 -7.52 -2.46 -0.40
N PHE A 42 -8.83 -2.26 -0.29
CA PHE A 42 -9.47 -0.96 -0.53
C PHE A 42 -9.05 0.10 0.48
N LYS A 43 -8.89 -0.26 1.76
CA LYS A 43 -8.34 0.66 2.78
C LYS A 43 -6.91 1.08 2.44
N MET A 44 -6.09 0.13 1.97
CA MET A 44 -4.73 0.44 1.53
C MET A 44 -4.73 1.28 0.26
N ALA A 45 -5.66 1.07 -0.67
CA ALA A 45 -5.81 1.94 -1.84
C ALA A 45 -6.07 3.40 -1.46
N GLN A 46 -6.91 3.66 -0.45
CA GLN A 46 -7.16 5.01 0.05
C GLN A 46 -5.88 5.64 0.65
N LEU A 47 -5.09 4.86 1.39
CA LEU A 47 -3.79 5.30 1.90
C LEU A 47 -2.80 5.61 0.76
N VAL A 48 -2.80 4.79 -0.29
CA VAL A 48 -1.98 4.98 -1.48
C VAL A 48 -2.39 6.23 -2.24
N PHE A 49 -3.68 6.56 -2.25
CA PHE A 49 -4.16 7.78 -2.89
C PHE A 49 -3.65 9.05 -2.18
N TRP A 50 -3.59 9.02 -0.84
CA TRP A 50 -3.14 10.13 0.00
C TRP A 50 -2.11 9.70 1.06
N PRO A 51 -0.85 9.43 0.65
CA PRO A 51 0.19 8.92 1.55
C PRO A 51 0.63 9.91 2.62
N PHE A 52 0.62 11.21 2.31
CA PHE A 52 1.27 12.21 3.15
C PHE A 52 0.39 12.59 4.34
N GLY A 53 0.99 12.55 5.54
CA GLY A 53 0.30 12.80 6.81
C GLY A 53 -0.38 11.57 7.42
N LYS A 54 -0.16 10.38 6.85
CA LYS A 54 -0.66 9.10 7.37
C LYS A 54 0.52 8.19 7.73
N THR A 55 0.45 7.52 8.85
CA THR A 55 1.41 6.49 9.30
C THR A 55 0.72 5.15 9.47
N VAL A 56 1.46 4.07 9.28
CA VAL A 56 0.94 2.71 9.45
C VAL A 56 1.48 2.16 10.75
N ASP A 57 0.58 1.82 11.66
CA ASP A 57 0.91 1.15 12.92
C ASP A 57 0.56 -0.34 12.82
N TYR A 58 1.46 -1.16 13.34
CA TYR A 58 1.34 -2.62 13.37
C TYR A 58 1.13 -3.15 14.80
N SER A 59 0.93 -2.27 15.79
CA SER A 59 0.78 -2.61 17.21
C SER A 59 -0.37 -3.59 17.51
N LYS A 60 -1.40 -3.64 16.67
CA LYS A 60 -2.57 -4.53 16.82
C LYS A 60 -2.50 -5.82 15.99
N MET A 61 -1.32 -6.23 15.55
CA MET A 61 -1.13 -7.43 14.73
C MET A 61 -1.40 -8.72 15.54
N GLY A 62 -2.59 -9.29 15.39
CA GLY A 62 -2.97 -10.57 16.02
C GLY A 62 -2.63 -11.80 15.19
N THR A 63 -2.65 -13.00 15.79
CA THR A 63 -2.29 -14.28 15.12
C THR A 63 -3.07 -14.55 13.83
N GLY A 64 -4.35 -14.17 13.76
CA GLY A 64 -5.17 -14.31 12.55
C GLY A 64 -4.69 -13.45 11.36
N SER A 65 -4.00 -12.34 11.62
CA SER A 65 -3.46 -11.47 10.57
C SER A 65 -2.26 -12.09 9.85
N VAL A 66 -1.50 -12.96 10.53
CA VAL A 66 -0.35 -13.65 9.95
C VAL A 66 -0.80 -14.63 8.86
N LEU A 67 -1.83 -15.43 9.13
CA LEU A 67 -2.42 -16.35 8.15
C LEU A 67 -2.95 -15.61 6.91
N LEU A 68 -3.66 -14.51 7.11
CA LEU A 68 -4.19 -13.69 6.00
C LEU A 68 -3.06 -13.03 5.20
N ASN A 69 -1.99 -12.58 5.86
CA ASN A 69 -0.80 -12.04 5.19
C ASN A 69 -0.10 -13.10 4.33
N ILE A 70 0.02 -14.35 4.81
CA ILE A 70 0.60 -15.45 4.02
C ILE A 70 -0.26 -15.73 2.77
N LEU A 71 -1.57 -15.86 2.94
CA LEU A 71 -2.50 -16.10 1.84
C LEU A 71 -2.46 -14.95 0.82
N TRP A 72 -2.47 -13.71 1.30
CA TRP A 72 -2.36 -12.53 0.45
C TRP A 72 -1.03 -12.46 -0.30
N LEU A 73 0.08 -12.73 0.38
CA LEU A 73 1.41 -12.68 -0.20
C LEU A 73 1.55 -13.66 -1.36
N LEU A 74 0.94 -14.86 -1.27
CA LEU A 74 0.96 -15.87 -2.33
C LEU A 74 0.16 -15.45 -3.57
N ILE A 75 -0.93 -14.71 -3.39
CA ILE A 75 -1.85 -14.38 -4.49
C ILE A 75 -1.51 -13.03 -5.14
N PHE A 76 -1.46 -11.95 -4.34
CA PHE A 76 -1.34 -10.56 -4.83
C PHE A 76 -0.19 -9.76 -4.22
N GLY A 77 0.17 -10.04 -2.96
CA GLY A 77 1.09 -9.20 -2.19
C GLY A 77 2.49 -9.11 -2.79
N TRP A 78 3.03 -10.22 -3.33
CA TRP A 78 4.37 -10.24 -3.90
C TRP A 78 4.52 -9.33 -5.12
N GLY A 79 3.54 -9.31 -6.02
CA GLY A 79 3.56 -8.48 -7.23
C GLY A 79 3.47 -7.00 -6.92
N LEU A 80 2.56 -6.62 -6.01
CA LEU A 80 2.43 -5.23 -5.55
C LEU A 80 3.67 -4.78 -4.78
N ALA A 81 4.25 -5.64 -3.94
CA ALA A 81 5.47 -5.34 -3.20
C ALA A 81 6.67 -5.14 -4.12
N LEU A 82 6.86 -6.03 -5.09
CA LEU A 82 7.96 -5.96 -6.04
C LEU A 82 7.83 -4.72 -6.95
N GLY A 83 6.64 -4.47 -7.50
CA GLY A 83 6.37 -3.29 -8.33
C GLY A 83 6.64 -1.99 -7.56
N SER A 84 6.20 -1.93 -6.30
CA SER A 84 6.48 -0.78 -5.43
C SER A 84 7.96 -0.63 -5.13
N ALA A 85 8.69 -1.73 -4.88
CA ALA A 85 10.11 -1.69 -4.57
C ALA A 85 10.95 -1.23 -5.77
N ILE A 86 10.63 -1.72 -6.98
CA ILE A 86 11.30 -1.31 -8.23
C ILE A 86 11.06 0.17 -8.49
N LEU A 87 9.80 0.63 -8.43
CA LEU A 87 9.48 2.05 -8.62
C LEU A 87 10.13 2.92 -7.55
N GLY A 88 10.17 2.47 -6.30
CA GLY A 88 10.88 3.15 -5.22
C GLY A 88 12.36 3.33 -5.52
N LEU A 89 13.02 2.28 -6.04
CA LEU A 89 14.42 2.35 -6.45
C LEU A 89 14.63 3.35 -7.60
N VAL A 90 13.76 3.31 -8.62
CA VAL A 90 13.81 4.24 -9.77
C VAL A 90 13.66 5.69 -9.31
N TYR A 91 12.70 5.98 -8.42
CA TYR A 91 12.52 7.33 -7.88
C TYR A 91 13.71 7.80 -7.04
N CYS A 92 14.39 6.89 -6.33
CA CYS A 92 15.59 7.20 -5.56
C CYS A 92 16.84 7.51 -6.41
N ILE A 93 16.82 7.34 -7.73
CA ILE A 93 17.93 7.72 -8.62
C ILE A 93 18.14 9.25 -8.63
N THR A 94 17.08 10.03 -8.39
CA THR A 94 17.14 11.49 -8.40
C THR A 94 16.97 12.07 -7.01
N ILE A 95 17.70 13.14 -6.69
CA ILE A 95 17.62 13.82 -5.38
C ILE A 95 16.17 14.28 -5.08
N ILE A 96 15.47 14.76 -6.11
CA ILE A 96 14.07 15.22 -6.00
C ILE A 96 13.11 14.04 -5.79
N GLY A 97 13.41 12.87 -6.35
CA GLY A 97 12.57 11.68 -6.28
C GLY A 97 12.69 10.88 -4.97
N ILE A 98 13.79 11.02 -4.22
CA ILE A 98 14.01 10.37 -2.91
C ILE A 98 12.79 10.44 -1.98
N PRO A 99 12.18 11.61 -1.68
CA PRO A 99 11.01 11.68 -0.78
C PRO A 99 9.81 10.85 -1.28
N PHE A 100 9.66 10.68 -2.59
CA PHE A 100 8.62 9.85 -3.19
C PHE A 100 9.01 8.37 -3.21
N GLY A 101 10.26 8.05 -3.50
CA GLY A 101 10.81 6.68 -3.42
C GLY A 101 10.63 6.06 -2.03
N LEU A 102 10.81 6.85 -0.97
CA LEU A 102 10.52 6.45 0.41
C LEU A 102 9.05 6.05 0.63
N GLN A 103 8.09 6.72 -0.02
CA GLN A 103 6.67 6.33 0.05
C GLN A 103 6.42 5.01 -0.69
N TRP A 104 7.06 4.81 -1.86
CA TRP A 104 6.98 3.54 -2.58
C TRP A 104 7.51 2.37 -1.75
N PHE A 105 8.61 2.54 -1.02
CA PHE A 105 9.09 1.50 -0.10
C PHE A 105 8.16 1.25 1.09
N LYS A 106 7.49 2.29 1.60
CA LYS A 106 6.44 2.13 2.61
C LYS A 106 5.29 1.27 2.07
N PHE A 107 4.88 1.48 0.82
CA PHE A 107 3.87 0.66 0.17
C PHE A 107 4.35 -0.75 -0.15
N ALA A 108 5.63 -0.95 -0.45
CA ALA A 108 6.21 -2.28 -0.59
C ALA A 108 6.08 -3.09 0.71
N LYS A 109 6.44 -2.49 1.85
CA LYS A 109 6.27 -3.13 3.18
C LYS A 109 4.80 -3.41 3.48
N LEU A 110 3.91 -2.47 3.16
CA LEU A 110 2.48 -2.62 3.35
C LEU A 110 1.88 -3.72 2.47
N ALA A 111 2.39 -3.89 1.24
CA ALA A 111 1.95 -4.95 0.33
C ALA A 111 2.35 -6.35 0.82
N LEU A 112 3.45 -6.46 1.58
CA LEU A 112 3.85 -7.70 2.23
C LEU A 112 2.98 -8.03 3.45
N LEU A 113 2.62 -7.00 4.23
CA LEU A 113 1.93 -7.15 5.52
C LEU A 113 0.71 -6.22 5.65
N PRO A 114 -0.32 -6.32 4.79
CA PRO A 114 -1.46 -5.42 4.84
C PRO A 114 -2.41 -5.70 6.02
N PHE A 115 -2.42 -6.93 6.54
CA PHE A 115 -3.32 -7.31 7.64
C PHE A 115 -2.66 -7.02 8.99
N GLY A 116 -3.43 -6.40 9.90
CA GLY A 116 -2.94 -5.91 11.20
C GLY A 116 -2.39 -4.47 11.15
N ALA A 117 -2.32 -3.87 9.97
CA ALA A 117 -1.95 -2.49 9.76
C ALA A 117 -3.12 -1.54 10.02
N GLU A 118 -2.94 -0.59 10.93
CA GLU A 118 -3.87 0.50 11.22
C GLU A 118 -3.32 1.83 10.69
N ILE A 119 -4.19 2.61 10.04
CA ILE A 119 -3.83 3.91 9.46
C ILE A 119 -4.07 4.98 10.51
N ILE A 120 -2.98 5.60 10.99
CA ILE A 120 -3.03 6.67 11.98
C ILE A 120 -2.68 7.99 11.31
N ASP A 121 -3.42 9.05 11.62
CA ASP A 121 -3.07 10.42 11.22
C ASP A 121 -1.86 10.91 12.00
N THR A 122 -0.80 11.28 11.29
CA THR A 122 0.35 11.96 11.87
C THR A 122 -0.05 13.42 12.04
N ARG A 123 -0.15 13.90 13.30
CA ARG A 123 -0.52 15.29 13.64
C ARG A 123 0.32 16.28 12.85
#